data_AF-A0A1F4XEC6-F1
#
_entry.id   AF-A0A1F4XEC6-F1
#
_cell.length_a   1.000
_cell.length_b   1.000
_cell.length_c   1.000
_cell.angle_alpha   90.00
_cell.angle_beta   90.00
_cell.angle_gamma   90.00
#
_symmetry.space_group_name_H-M   'P 1'
#
loop_
_entity.id
_entity.type
_entity.pdbx_description
1 polymer ?
#
loop_
_entity_poly.entity_id
_entity_poly.type
_entity_poly.pdbx_seq_one_letter_code
_entity_poly.pdbx_strand_id
1 'polypeptide(L)'
;MNLTKTAVMFKRWAKIAFLVLGVYYGWMFFGGPGLRSLIKLFYVTKEPANPIYGNLDPLEFTNKEVTGDQIYKLNTANGKLPGKFPFKMNVYKFKPRTYSYLAGNTAIEDAKYMGYSEADLITDLKGTVYRWRKAETNSFLEVDINTRHLYADSDMVKNSARMQKGRLNEDYAKGTALTFLTKLDRMDDLYRQGFQKVTFGYVGGTRLFETTAQRDVIFARVDLYRKMGDFMILGANPKIGLLTVFVTVPDKDIFPAITYPKADVYYKELEAETTASYPIIDISTAWDAVKNGKGVITSVTPAGTTLFDKPPAPVVSEILVDNIYLAYYENLKDQTHLQPIYVFEAKYKSLGSQGGEMVIYLPAVSGEYVKPIPVQAVPAATR
;
A
#
# COMPACT_ATOMS: atom_id res chain seq x y z
N MET A 1 17.34 0.83 81.76
CA MET A 1 16.52 1.81 81.00
C MET A 1 15.19 1.99 81.72
N ASN A 2 14.80 3.22 82.01
CA ASN A 2 13.56 3.52 82.73
C ASN A 2 12.36 3.42 81.76
N LEU A 3 11.33 2.64 82.10
CA LEU A 3 10.15 2.35 81.26
C LEU A 3 9.48 3.62 80.74
N THR A 4 9.54 4.71 81.52
CA THR A 4 9.00 6.03 81.16
C THR A 4 9.77 6.71 80.03
N LYS A 5 11.11 6.55 79.96
CA LYS A 5 11.92 7.13 78.87
C LYS A 5 11.71 6.39 77.56
N THR A 6 11.50 5.07 77.61
CA THR A 6 11.22 4.25 76.43
C THR A 6 9.86 4.58 75.81
N ALA A 7 8.82 4.79 76.64
CA ALA A 7 7.48 5.16 76.17
C ALA A 7 7.44 6.55 75.50
N VAL A 8 8.21 7.52 76.02
CA VAL A 8 8.31 8.86 75.42
C VAL A 8 9.06 8.82 74.09
N MET A 9 10.15 8.03 73.99
CA MET A 9 10.84 7.84 72.71
C MET A 9 9.96 7.12 71.68
N PHE A 10 9.21 6.09 72.08
CA PHE A 10 8.31 5.38 71.17
C PHE A 10 7.21 6.30 70.62
N LYS A 11 6.59 7.15 71.45
CA LYS A 11 5.60 8.13 70.98
C LYS A 11 6.17 9.15 69.99
N ARG A 12 7.44 9.56 70.15
CA ARG A 12 8.12 10.46 69.19
C ARG A 12 8.40 9.75 67.87
N TRP A 13 8.93 8.53 67.93
CA TRP A 13 9.23 7.72 66.74
C TRP A 13 7.99 7.30 65.97
N ALA A 14 6.90 6.93 66.66
CA ALA A 14 5.63 6.59 66.02
C ALA A 14 5.06 7.76 65.22
N LYS A 15 5.13 9.00 65.74
CA LYS A 15 4.69 10.20 65.01
C LYS A 15 5.53 10.44 63.75
N ILE A 16 6.85 10.26 63.83
CA ILE A 16 7.75 10.41 62.69
C ILE A 16 7.47 9.32 61.64
N ALA A 17 7.29 8.07 62.06
CA ALA A 17 6.98 6.96 61.16
C ALA A 17 5.64 7.16 60.41
N PHE A 18 4.60 7.63 61.11
CA PHE A 18 3.32 7.98 60.47
C PHE A 18 3.45 9.11 59.46
N LEU A 19 4.28 10.12 59.75
CA LEU A 19 4.50 11.25 58.84
C LEU A 19 5.26 10.79 57.58
N VAL A 20 6.30 9.97 57.74
CA VAL A 20 7.06 9.41 56.61
C VAL A 20 6.19 8.50 55.74
N LEU A 21 5.37 7.63 56.35
CA LEU A 21 4.41 6.79 55.62
C LEU A 21 3.36 7.64 54.88
N GLY A 22 2.82 8.67 55.52
CA GLY A 22 1.87 9.59 54.90
C GLY A 22 2.46 10.31 53.68
N VAL A 23 3.71 10.78 53.77
CA VAL A 23 4.42 11.42 52.65
C VAL A 23 4.71 10.42 51.54
N TYR A 24 5.15 9.20 51.89
CA TYR A 24 5.43 8.13 50.90
C TYR A 24 4.18 7.74 50.12
N TYR A 25 3.07 7.47 50.79
CA TYR A 25 1.81 7.12 50.13
C TYR A 25 1.21 8.32 49.39
N GLY A 26 1.32 9.54 49.93
CA GLY A 26 0.92 10.76 49.23
C GLY A 26 1.68 10.96 47.91
N TRP A 27 3.00 10.76 47.92
CA TRP A 27 3.83 10.84 46.71
C TRP A 27 3.50 9.72 45.71
N MET A 28 3.28 8.49 46.19
CA MET A 28 2.94 7.34 45.36
C MET A 28 1.60 7.52 44.64
N PHE A 29 0.58 8.07 45.31
CA PHE A 29 -0.75 8.28 44.72
C PHE A 29 -0.87 9.58 43.92
N PHE A 30 -0.23 10.69 44.35
CA PHE A 30 -0.41 12.00 43.73
C PHE A 30 0.82 12.50 42.93
N GLY A 31 2.04 12.18 43.36
CA GLY A 31 3.28 12.69 42.77
C GLY A 31 3.71 11.98 41.48
N GLY A 32 3.43 10.69 41.33
CA GLY A 32 3.82 9.93 40.13
C GLY A 32 2.80 10.05 38.97
N PRO A 33 1.56 9.58 39.13
CA PRO A 33 0.55 9.60 38.07
C PRO A 33 -0.04 11.00 37.82
N GLY A 34 -0.33 11.74 38.89
CA GLY A 34 -0.94 13.07 38.83
C GLY A 34 -0.04 14.13 38.20
N LEU A 35 1.24 14.15 38.58
CA LEU A 35 2.23 15.07 38.01
C LEU A 35 2.50 14.77 36.53
N ARG A 36 2.54 13.48 36.12
CA ARG A 36 2.63 13.10 34.70
C ARG A 36 1.41 13.57 33.89
N SER A 37 0.21 13.54 34.48
CA SER A 37 -1.01 14.02 33.83
C SER A 37 -1.02 15.55 33.69
N LEU A 38 -0.57 16.27 34.72
CA LEU A 38 -0.44 17.73 34.69
C LEU A 38 0.67 18.19 33.72
N ILE A 39 1.82 17.53 33.72
CA ILE A 39 2.90 17.82 32.77
C ILE A 39 2.44 17.58 31.32
N LYS A 40 1.64 16.54 31.05
CA LYS A 40 1.02 16.32 29.73
C LYS A 40 0.05 17.43 29.33
N LEU A 41 -0.64 18.05 30.30
CA LEU A 41 -1.57 19.16 30.07
C LEU A 41 -0.85 20.46 29.67
N PHE A 42 0.36 20.69 30.20
CA PHE A 42 1.11 21.93 29.96
C PHE A 42 2.21 21.83 28.89
N TYR A 43 2.77 20.63 28.60
CA TYR A 43 3.96 20.49 27.73
C TYR A 43 3.74 19.83 26.37
N VAL A 44 2.52 19.45 26.00
CA VAL A 44 2.25 18.96 24.63
C VAL A 44 1.35 19.96 23.92
N THR A 45 1.88 21.13 23.59
CA THR A 45 1.35 21.93 22.48
C THR A 45 1.60 21.13 21.19
N LYS A 46 0.79 20.10 20.93
CA LYS A 46 0.73 19.49 19.61
C LYS A 46 0.32 20.64 18.69
N GLU A 47 1.21 21.03 17.79
CA GLU A 47 0.89 22.03 16.79
C GLU A 47 -0.47 21.69 16.15
N PRO A 48 -1.41 22.64 16.06
CA PRO A 48 -2.72 22.37 15.49
C PRO A 48 -2.56 21.82 14.07
N ALA A 49 -3.52 21.02 13.64
CA ALA A 49 -3.58 20.62 12.24
C ALA A 49 -3.83 21.85 11.35
N ASN A 50 -3.31 21.79 10.13
CA ASN A 50 -3.38 22.88 9.16
C ASN A 50 -4.11 22.41 7.90
N PRO A 51 -5.44 22.28 7.92
CA PRO A 51 -6.23 21.74 6.81
C PRO A 51 -6.43 22.79 5.70
N ILE A 52 -5.34 23.27 5.09
CA ILE A 52 -5.37 24.34 4.07
C ILE A 52 -6.25 23.99 2.86
N TYR A 53 -6.38 22.70 2.52
CA TYR A 53 -7.20 22.27 1.38
C TYR A 53 -8.69 22.16 1.70
N GLY A 54 -9.11 22.52 2.92
CA GLY A 54 -10.49 22.36 3.37
C GLY A 54 -10.88 20.88 3.44
N ASN A 55 -12.14 20.58 3.11
CA ASN A 55 -12.62 19.20 3.12
C ASN A 55 -12.11 18.43 1.90
N LEU A 56 -11.51 17.26 2.13
CA LEU A 56 -10.93 16.40 1.13
C LEU A 56 -11.99 15.54 0.45
N ASP A 57 -11.74 15.14 -0.80
CA ASP A 57 -12.59 14.16 -1.48
C ASP A 57 -12.47 12.80 -0.77
N PRO A 58 -13.57 12.03 -0.59
CA PRO A 58 -13.49 10.72 0.05
C PRO A 58 -12.64 9.75 -0.78
N LEU A 59 -11.86 8.90 -0.11
CA LEU A 59 -11.08 7.87 -0.76
C LEU A 59 -11.98 6.77 -1.34
N GLU A 60 -11.79 6.47 -2.62
CA GLU A 60 -12.44 5.33 -3.28
C GLU A 60 -11.54 4.09 -3.26
N PHE A 61 -11.96 3.07 -2.53
CA PHE A 61 -11.27 1.78 -2.51
C PHE A 61 -11.87 0.77 -3.48
N THR A 62 -11.04 -0.13 -3.99
CA THR A 62 -11.51 -1.32 -4.72
C THR A 62 -11.75 -2.46 -3.75
N ASN A 63 -13.02 -2.79 -3.51
CA ASN A 63 -13.39 -3.91 -2.65
C ASN A 63 -13.18 -5.26 -3.36
N LYS A 64 -12.67 -6.25 -2.63
CA LYS A 64 -12.61 -7.65 -3.04
C LYS A 64 -13.73 -8.41 -2.37
N GLU A 65 -14.45 -9.17 -3.17
CA GLU A 65 -15.56 -9.97 -2.69
C GLU A 65 -15.06 -11.15 -1.86
N VAL A 66 -15.67 -11.31 -0.68
CA VAL A 66 -15.54 -12.47 0.19
C VAL A 66 -16.94 -12.84 0.65
N THR A 67 -17.16 -14.12 0.97
CA THR A 67 -18.45 -14.60 1.47
C THR A 67 -18.30 -15.14 2.90
N GLY A 68 -19.40 -15.29 3.64
CA GLY A 68 -19.39 -15.85 5.01
C GLY A 68 -19.40 -14.80 6.13
N ASP A 69 -19.57 -15.27 7.36
CA ASP A 69 -19.64 -14.44 8.56
C ASP A 69 -18.24 -14.04 9.03
N GLN A 70 -17.93 -12.76 8.95
CA GLN A 70 -16.59 -12.24 9.21
C GLN A 70 -16.41 -11.88 10.70
N ILE A 71 -15.72 -12.74 11.46
CA ILE A 71 -15.37 -12.45 12.85
C ILE A 71 -13.94 -11.89 12.91
N TYR A 72 -13.80 -10.64 13.31
CA TYR A 72 -12.51 -9.95 13.43
C TYR A 72 -11.88 -10.16 14.82
N LYS A 73 -10.61 -10.57 14.85
CA LYS A 73 -9.83 -10.72 16.08
C LYS A 73 -8.45 -10.09 15.93
N LEU A 74 -7.96 -9.51 17.02
CA LEU A 74 -6.61 -8.97 17.09
C LEU A 74 -5.63 -10.12 17.36
N ASN A 75 -4.63 -10.27 16.51
CA ASN A 75 -3.60 -11.31 16.58
C ASN A 75 -2.19 -10.73 16.42
N THR A 76 -1.98 -9.52 16.95
CA THR A 76 -0.66 -8.88 16.94
C THR A 76 0.31 -9.62 17.87
N ALA A 77 1.62 -9.49 17.63
CA ALA A 77 2.65 -10.20 18.39
C ALA A 77 2.58 -10.02 19.92
N ASN A 78 2.02 -8.91 20.41
CA ASN A 78 1.84 -8.62 21.83
C ASN A 78 0.37 -8.59 22.27
N GLY A 79 -0.57 -8.96 21.39
CA GLY A 79 -2.01 -8.93 21.62
C GLY A 79 -2.59 -7.52 21.87
N LYS A 80 -1.85 -6.46 21.51
CA LYS A 80 -2.24 -5.06 21.72
C LYS A 80 -2.21 -4.29 20.40
N LEU A 81 -2.99 -3.21 20.36
CA LEU A 81 -2.92 -2.24 19.26
C LEU A 81 -1.58 -1.50 19.27
N PRO A 82 -1.02 -1.12 18.12
CA PRO A 82 0.21 -0.33 18.06
C PRO A 82 0.04 1.03 18.76
N GLY A 83 0.99 1.42 19.61
CA GLY A 83 0.87 2.56 20.52
C GLY A 83 1.54 3.88 20.08
N LYS A 84 1.99 4.00 18.82
CA LYS A 84 2.83 5.12 18.36
C LYS A 84 2.40 5.69 17.00
N PHE A 85 1.12 6.04 16.86
CA PHE A 85 0.66 6.78 15.68
C PHE A 85 0.67 8.30 15.93
N PRO A 86 1.01 9.11 14.92
CA PRO A 86 0.86 10.55 15.00
C PRO A 86 -0.63 10.92 15.10
N PHE A 87 -0.95 12.09 15.62
CA PHE A 87 -2.33 12.58 15.71
C PHE A 87 -2.78 13.33 14.44
N LYS A 88 -1.83 13.69 13.58
CA LYS A 88 -2.04 14.35 12.30
C LYS A 88 -1.06 13.81 11.27
N MET A 89 -1.43 13.85 10.01
CA MET A 89 -0.56 13.50 8.89
C MET A 89 -0.66 14.55 7.79
N ASN A 90 0.42 14.69 7.03
CA ASN A 90 0.44 15.58 5.88
C ASN A 90 -0.42 15.00 4.76
N VAL A 91 -1.04 15.90 3.99
CA VAL A 91 -1.78 15.57 2.77
C VAL A 91 -1.11 16.29 1.62
N TYR A 92 -0.90 15.57 0.52
CA TYR A 92 -0.18 16.07 -0.65
C TYR A 92 -1.14 16.20 -1.82
N LYS A 93 -0.83 17.11 -2.74
CA LYS A 93 -1.57 17.23 -4.00
C LYS A 93 -0.92 16.38 -5.06
N PHE A 94 -1.75 15.79 -5.92
CA PHE A 94 -1.26 15.34 -7.21
C PHE A 94 -1.16 16.53 -8.15
N LYS A 95 -0.12 16.56 -8.97
CA LYS A 95 -0.05 17.56 -10.03
C LYS A 95 -1.18 17.33 -11.02
N PRO A 96 -1.82 18.41 -11.53
CA PRO A 96 -2.81 18.27 -12.57
C PRO A 96 -2.16 17.65 -13.82
N ARG A 97 -2.89 16.79 -14.51
CA ARG A 97 -2.44 16.26 -15.80
C ARG A 97 -2.35 17.41 -16.80
N THR A 98 -1.17 17.64 -17.35
CA THR A 98 -0.97 18.65 -18.39
C THR A 98 -1.03 18.01 -19.77
N TYR A 99 -1.75 18.64 -20.69
CA TYR A 99 -1.74 18.22 -22.08
C TYR A 99 -0.38 18.55 -22.70
N SER A 100 0.20 17.61 -23.44
CA SER A 100 1.43 17.83 -24.19
C SER A 100 1.20 17.55 -25.67
N TYR A 101 1.54 18.52 -26.53
CA TYR A 101 1.50 18.35 -27.98
C TYR A 101 2.50 17.29 -28.49
N LEU A 102 3.51 16.94 -27.67
CA LEU A 102 4.51 15.92 -28.01
C LEU A 102 4.14 14.52 -27.52
N ALA A 103 3.04 14.36 -26.77
CA ALA A 103 2.73 13.10 -26.10
C ALA A 103 2.53 11.93 -27.08
N GLY A 104 2.00 12.19 -28.28
CA GLY A 104 1.90 11.18 -29.34
C GLY A 104 3.27 10.72 -29.86
N ASN A 105 4.20 11.65 -30.07
CA ASN A 105 5.57 11.31 -30.48
C ASN A 105 6.29 10.53 -29.36
N THR A 106 6.14 10.94 -28.11
CA THR A 106 6.68 10.21 -26.95
C THR A 106 6.11 8.79 -26.87
N ALA A 107 4.81 8.60 -27.13
CA ALA A 107 4.21 7.26 -27.15
C ALA A 107 4.80 6.36 -28.26
N ILE A 108 5.12 6.91 -29.43
CA ILE A 108 5.80 6.18 -30.51
C ILE A 108 7.24 5.83 -30.12
N GLU A 109 7.96 6.73 -29.45
CA GLU A 109 9.32 6.47 -28.94
C GLU A 109 9.32 5.38 -27.85
N ASP A 110 8.36 5.43 -26.92
CA ASP A 110 8.14 4.40 -25.90
C ASP A 110 7.86 3.03 -26.56
N ALA A 111 6.98 3.00 -27.57
CA ALA A 111 6.68 1.80 -28.32
C ALA A 111 7.92 1.22 -29.03
N LYS A 112 8.72 2.08 -29.66
CA LYS A 112 10.00 1.70 -30.29
C LYS A 112 10.97 1.11 -29.28
N TYR A 113 11.07 1.69 -28.09
CA TYR A 113 11.92 1.15 -27.02
C TYR A 113 11.45 -0.23 -26.55
N MET A 114 10.14 -0.50 -26.56
CA MET A 114 9.55 -1.82 -26.30
C MET A 114 9.62 -2.77 -27.51
N GLY A 115 10.22 -2.33 -28.61
CA GLY A 115 10.45 -3.11 -29.81
C GLY A 115 9.28 -3.12 -30.80
N TYR A 116 8.25 -2.31 -30.59
CA TYR A 116 7.16 -2.11 -31.56
C TYR A 116 7.57 -1.11 -32.64
N SER A 117 7.01 -1.25 -33.83
CA SER A 117 7.24 -0.39 -34.98
C SER A 117 5.94 0.30 -35.41
N GLU A 118 6.04 1.25 -36.34
CA GLU A 118 4.85 1.89 -36.92
C GLU A 118 3.93 0.90 -37.64
N ALA A 119 4.49 -0.17 -38.21
CA ALA A 119 3.72 -1.24 -38.85
C ALA A 119 2.87 -2.04 -37.85
N ASP A 120 3.21 -2.00 -36.55
CA ASP A 120 2.46 -2.68 -35.50
C ASP A 120 1.30 -1.80 -34.96
N LEU A 121 1.23 -0.52 -35.32
CA LEU A 121 0.21 0.42 -34.82
C LEU A 121 -1.18 0.08 -35.40
N ILE A 122 -2.18 -0.05 -34.54
CA ILE A 122 -3.55 -0.44 -34.94
C ILE A 122 -4.62 0.63 -34.68
N THR A 123 -4.28 1.71 -33.97
CA THR A 123 -5.18 2.84 -33.67
C THR A 123 -4.90 4.05 -34.55
N ASP A 124 -5.92 4.89 -34.76
CA ASP A 124 -5.74 6.21 -35.37
C ASP A 124 -4.95 7.14 -34.43
N LEU A 125 -4.03 7.92 -34.99
CA LEU A 125 -3.19 8.91 -34.31
C LEU A 125 -4.00 10.08 -33.73
N LYS A 126 -5.29 10.20 -34.06
CA LYS A 126 -6.20 11.23 -33.51
C LYS A 126 -6.75 10.89 -32.12
N GLY A 127 -6.56 9.66 -31.64
CA GLY A 127 -7.00 9.22 -30.32
C GLY A 127 -6.08 9.63 -29.18
N THR A 128 -6.56 9.47 -27.95
CA THR A 128 -5.74 9.63 -26.73
C THR A 128 -5.10 8.31 -26.29
N VAL A 129 -5.49 7.20 -26.90
CA VAL A 129 -5.01 5.86 -26.58
C VAL A 129 -4.41 5.26 -27.84
N TYR A 130 -3.11 4.99 -27.79
CA TYR A 130 -2.34 4.41 -28.88
C TYR A 130 -2.13 2.93 -28.59
N ARG A 131 -2.41 2.08 -29.58
CA ARG A 131 -2.25 0.62 -29.44
C ARG A 131 -1.40 0.05 -30.55
N TRP A 132 -0.50 -0.85 -30.17
CA TRP A 132 0.30 -1.67 -31.07
C TRP A 132 0.02 -3.14 -30.83
N ARG A 133 0.08 -3.94 -31.89
CA ARG A 133 -0.06 -5.39 -31.81
C ARG A 133 0.98 -6.07 -32.68
N LYS A 134 1.68 -7.05 -32.11
CA LYS A 134 2.69 -7.85 -32.79
C LYS A 134 2.26 -9.31 -32.87
N ALA A 135 2.14 -9.83 -34.09
CA ALA A 135 1.61 -11.17 -34.32
C ALA A 135 2.62 -12.27 -33.95
N GLU A 136 3.91 -12.02 -34.19
CA GLU A 136 5.02 -12.95 -33.98
C GLU A 136 5.12 -13.38 -32.51
N THR A 137 4.99 -12.41 -31.60
CA THR A 137 5.06 -12.60 -30.15
C THR A 137 3.69 -12.69 -29.49
N ASN A 138 2.59 -12.57 -30.25
CA ASN A 138 1.24 -12.44 -29.70
C ASN A 138 1.21 -11.42 -28.55
N SER A 139 1.73 -10.23 -28.80
CA SER A 139 1.85 -9.17 -27.80
C SER A 139 1.14 -7.91 -28.24
N PHE A 140 0.77 -7.08 -27.27
CA PHE A 140 0.23 -5.75 -27.51
C PHE A 140 0.80 -4.75 -26.51
N LEU A 141 0.76 -3.49 -26.92
CA LEU A 141 1.14 -2.34 -26.12
C LEU A 141 0.00 -1.32 -26.23
N GLU A 142 -0.39 -0.74 -25.10
CA GLU A 142 -1.33 0.36 -24.99
C GLU A 142 -0.65 1.51 -24.24
N VAL A 143 -0.72 2.71 -24.80
CA VAL A 143 -0.25 3.94 -24.17
C VAL A 143 -1.36 4.97 -24.22
N ASP A 144 -1.84 5.40 -23.06
CA ASP A 144 -2.74 6.54 -22.93
C ASP A 144 -1.93 7.80 -22.65
N ILE A 145 -1.98 8.74 -23.60
CA ILE A 145 -1.19 9.97 -23.56
C ILE A 145 -1.71 11.00 -22.56
N ASN A 146 -2.98 10.90 -22.13
CA ASN A 146 -3.54 11.78 -21.12
C ASN A 146 -3.22 11.30 -19.71
N THR A 147 -3.39 10.00 -19.46
CA THR A 147 -3.14 9.41 -18.14
C THR A 147 -1.67 9.08 -17.92
N ARG A 148 -0.86 9.04 -19.00
CA ARG A 148 0.49 8.44 -19.01
C ARG A 148 0.47 7.02 -18.43
N HIS A 149 -0.62 6.28 -18.65
CA HIS A 149 -0.65 4.84 -18.40
C HIS A 149 0.02 4.11 -19.55
N LEU A 150 0.87 3.14 -19.25
CA LEU A 150 1.44 2.22 -20.22
C LEU A 150 1.15 0.80 -19.77
N TYR A 151 0.57 0.04 -20.67
CA TYR A 151 0.22 -1.35 -20.44
C TYR A 151 0.70 -2.21 -21.60
N ALA A 152 1.50 -3.22 -21.29
CA ALA A 152 2.03 -4.16 -22.26
C ALA A 152 1.81 -5.58 -21.77
N ASP A 153 1.39 -6.46 -22.67
CA ASP A 153 1.27 -7.89 -22.40
C ASP A 153 1.74 -8.69 -23.61
N SER A 154 2.50 -9.74 -23.35
CA SER A 154 2.89 -10.76 -24.31
C SER A 154 2.60 -12.14 -23.73
N ASP A 155 2.29 -13.08 -24.62
CA ASP A 155 2.06 -14.46 -24.26
C ASP A 155 3.35 -15.12 -23.74
N MET A 156 3.54 -15.09 -22.43
CA MET A 156 4.73 -15.60 -21.76
C MET A 156 4.88 -17.12 -21.91
N VAL A 157 3.78 -17.85 -22.10
CA VAL A 157 3.81 -19.31 -22.30
C VAL A 157 4.37 -19.59 -23.69
N LYS A 158 3.80 -18.99 -24.73
CA LYS A 158 4.23 -19.13 -26.12
C LYS A 158 5.67 -18.63 -26.32
N ASN A 159 6.05 -17.57 -25.61
CA ASN A 159 7.36 -16.95 -25.74
C ASN A 159 8.43 -17.49 -24.79
N SER A 160 8.11 -18.49 -23.96
CA SER A 160 9.04 -19.05 -22.96
C SER A 160 10.36 -19.54 -23.57
N ALA A 161 10.33 -20.11 -24.77
CA ALA A 161 11.53 -20.56 -25.49
C ALA A 161 12.48 -19.42 -25.89
N ARG A 162 12.01 -18.16 -25.89
CA ARG A 162 12.80 -16.95 -26.20
C ARG A 162 13.49 -16.37 -24.96
N MET A 163 13.34 -17.02 -23.80
CA MET A 163 13.77 -16.53 -22.49
C MET A 163 14.74 -17.53 -21.87
N GLN A 164 15.85 -17.05 -21.32
CA GLN A 164 16.86 -17.92 -20.73
C GLN A 164 16.48 -18.35 -19.31
N LYS A 165 16.39 -19.67 -19.11
CA LYS A 165 16.15 -20.29 -17.82
C LYS A 165 17.38 -20.19 -16.91
N GLY A 166 17.18 -19.82 -15.64
CA GLY A 166 18.19 -19.85 -14.58
C GLY A 166 19.17 -18.67 -14.56
N ARG A 167 18.98 -17.66 -15.40
CA ARG A 167 19.92 -16.54 -15.59
C ARG A 167 19.55 -15.25 -14.87
N LEU A 168 18.30 -15.10 -14.43
CA LEU A 168 17.80 -13.91 -13.75
C LEU A 168 18.14 -13.92 -12.27
N ASN A 169 18.77 -12.86 -11.76
CA ASN A 169 18.91 -12.63 -10.32
C ASN A 169 18.21 -11.32 -9.91
N GLU A 170 18.15 -11.06 -8.62
CA GLU A 170 17.38 -9.95 -8.05
C GLU A 170 17.94 -8.58 -8.48
N ASP A 171 19.26 -8.40 -8.45
CA ASP A 171 19.93 -7.16 -8.83
C ASP A 171 19.73 -6.84 -10.32
N TYR A 172 19.86 -7.85 -11.18
CA TYR A 172 19.60 -7.71 -12.62
C TYR A 172 18.14 -7.33 -12.88
N ALA A 173 17.19 -8.01 -12.23
CA ALA A 173 15.77 -7.73 -12.40
C ALA A 173 15.43 -6.30 -11.97
N LYS A 174 15.87 -5.88 -10.77
CA LYS A 174 15.66 -4.52 -10.26
C LYS A 174 16.32 -3.47 -11.15
N GLY A 175 17.59 -3.65 -11.49
CA GLY A 175 18.34 -2.73 -12.33
C GLY A 175 17.69 -2.55 -13.70
N THR A 176 17.30 -3.66 -14.34
CA THR A 176 16.64 -3.64 -15.65
C THR A 176 15.28 -2.96 -15.60
N ALA A 177 14.46 -3.24 -14.59
CA ALA A 177 13.17 -2.57 -14.40
C ALA A 177 13.33 -1.06 -14.13
N LEU A 178 14.29 -0.65 -13.31
CA LEU A 178 14.57 0.77 -13.03
C LEU A 178 15.08 1.50 -14.28
N THR A 179 15.97 0.87 -15.06
CA THR A 179 16.43 1.42 -16.34
C THR A 179 15.29 1.59 -17.32
N PHE A 180 14.41 0.59 -17.42
CA PHE A 180 13.21 0.65 -18.25
C PHE A 180 12.31 1.84 -17.87
N LEU A 181 11.93 1.95 -16.59
CA LEU A 181 11.03 3.01 -16.12
C LEU A 181 11.67 4.41 -16.19
N THR A 182 12.98 4.51 -15.95
CA THR A 182 13.73 5.77 -16.12
C THR A 182 13.75 6.19 -17.58
N LYS A 183 13.96 5.24 -18.50
CA LYS A 183 14.03 5.53 -19.94
C LYS A 183 12.70 6.04 -20.50
N LEU A 184 11.59 5.55 -19.95
CA LEU A 184 10.23 5.97 -20.32
C LEU A 184 9.77 7.25 -19.61
N ASP A 185 10.58 7.82 -18.71
CA ASP A 185 10.18 8.96 -17.87
C ASP A 185 8.89 8.71 -17.06
N ARG A 186 8.73 7.49 -16.52
CA ARG A 186 7.52 7.07 -15.77
C ARG A 186 7.81 6.74 -14.30
N MET A 187 8.81 7.39 -13.72
CA MET A 187 9.15 7.26 -12.31
C MET A 187 9.83 8.53 -11.78
N ASP A 188 9.65 8.80 -10.48
CA ASP A 188 10.33 9.84 -9.73
C ASP A 188 11.28 9.23 -8.67
N ASP A 189 11.96 10.10 -7.92
CA ASP A 189 12.83 9.68 -6.83
C ASP A 189 12.09 9.01 -5.67
N LEU A 190 10.77 9.21 -5.54
CA LEU A 190 9.98 8.53 -4.49
C LEU A 190 9.92 7.02 -4.73
N TYR A 191 9.97 6.57 -5.99
CA TYR A 191 10.13 5.15 -6.31
C TYR A 191 11.54 4.63 -6.00
N ARG A 192 12.59 5.45 -6.18
CA ARG A 192 13.97 5.07 -5.87
C ARG A 192 14.19 4.93 -4.37
N GLN A 193 13.62 5.85 -3.58
CA GLN A 193 13.66 5.86 -2.12
C GLN A 193 12.70 4.83 -1.50
N GLY A 194 11.74 4.36 -2.28
CA GLY A 194 10.80 3.32 -1.86
C GLY A 194 11.36 1.91 -1.95
N PHE A 195 10.47 0.94 -2.07
CA PHE A 195 10.79 -0.49 -2.03
C PHE A 195 10.52 -1.13 -3.39
N GLN A 196 11.43 -2.00 -3.84
CA GLN A 196 11.25 -2.79 -5.06
C GLN A 196 11.20 -4.27 -4.68
N LYS A 197 10.02 -4.88 -4.85
CA LYS A 197 9.80 -6.30 -4.59
C LYS A 197 10.03 -7.11 -5.86
N VAL A 198 10.90 -8.11 -5.79
CA VAL A 198 11.10 -9.06 -6.88
C VAL A 198 10.40 -10.37 -6.55
N THR A 199 9.57 -10.83 -7.47
CA THR A 199 8.91 -12.15 -7.40
C THR A 199 9.34 -12.96 -8.61
N PHE A 200 10.08 -14.04 -8.39
CA PHE A 200 10.54 -14.90 -9.47
C PHE A 200 9.46 -15.89 -9.91
N GLY A 201 9.44 -16.20 -11.19
CA GLY A 201 8.52 -17.19 -11.72
C GLY A 201 9.06 -18.01 -12.88
N TYR A 202 8.33 -19.07 -13.17
CA TYR A 202 8.59 -19.98 -14.27
C TYR A 202 7.30 -20.34 -15.00
N VAL A 203 7.44 -20.89 -16.19
CA VAL A 203 6.34 -21.38 -17.01
C VAL A 203 6.20 -22.88 -16.81
N GLY A 204 5.04 -23.32 -16.33
CA GLY A 204 4.69 -24.73 -16.16
C GLY A 204 3.44 -25.08 -16.96
N GLY A 205 3.59 -25.89 -18.02
CA GLY A 205 2.48 -26.18 -18.92
C GLY A 205 1.88 -24.90 -19.52
N THR A 206 0.62 -24.61 -19.20
CA THR A 206 -0.11 -23.43 -19.70
C THR A 206 -0.22 -22.28 -18.69
N ARG A 207 0.52 -22.35 -17.57
CA ARG A 207 0.42 -21.39 -16.46
C ARG A 207 1.76 -20.85 -16.01
N LEU A 208 1.70 -19.72 -15.31
CA LEU A 208 2.83 -19.08 -14.65
C LEU A 208 2.82 -19.46 -13.17
N PHE A 209 3.98 -19.76 -12.62
CA PHE A 209 4.13 -20.15 -11.21
C PHE A 209 5.23 -19.34 -10.55
N GLU A 210 5.06 -19.04 -9.27
CA GLU A 210 6.12 -18.47 -8.44
C GLU A 210 7.15 -19.55 -8.09
N THR A 211 8.43 -19.16 -7.98
CA THR A 211 9.49 -20.09 -7.54
C THR A 211 10.59 -19.36 -6.80
N THR A 212 11.21 -20.04 -5.84
CA THR A 212 12.47 -19.61 -5.21
C THR A 212 13.68 -20.39 -5.75
N ALA A 213 13.44 -21.40 -6.59
CA ALA A 213 14.48 -22.22 -7.18
C ALA A 213 15.15 -21.47 -8.34
N GLN A 214 16.32 -20.88 -8.07
CA GLN A 214 17.08 -20.07 -9.03
C GLN A 214 17.23 -20.72 -10.42
N ARG A 215 17.49 -22.03 -10.47
CA ARG A 215 17.65 -22.78 -11.73
C ARG A 215 16.38 -22.84 -12.58
N ASP A 216 15.22 -22.64 -11.98
CA ASP A 216 13.91 -22.75 -12.62
C ASP A 216 13.34 -21.41 -13.07
N VAL A 217 13.92 -20.30 -12.60
CA VAL A 217 13.49 -18.93 -12.92
C VAL A 217 13.60 -18.67 -14.43
N ILE A 218 12.50 -18.21 -15.03
CA ILE A 218 12.44 -17.78 -16.44
C ILE A 218 12.16 -16.28 -16.53
N PHE A 219 11.38 -15.73 -15.59
CA PHE A 219 11.03 -14.33 -15.52
C PHE A 219 11.02 -13.83 -14.07
N ALA A 220 11.10 -12.52 -13.90
CA ALA A 220 10.97 -11.84 -12.63
C ALA A 220 9.90 -10.74 -12.75
N ARG A 221 8.91 -10.73 -11.87
CA ARG A 221 8.02 -9.57 -11.69
C ARG A 221 8.67 -8.62 -10.70
N VAL A 222 8.83 -7.37 -11.08
CA VAL A 222 9.36 -6.30 -10.24
C VAL A 222 8.23 -5.32 -9.97
N ASP A 223 7.78 -5.29 -8.71
CA ASP A 223 6.78 -4.37 -8.21
C ASP A 223 7.50 -3.20 -7.52
N LEU A 224 7.30 -1.97 -8.00
CA LEU A 224 7.89 -0.76 -7.40
C LEU A 224 6.84 -0.02 -6.56
N TYR A 225 7.22 0.29 -5.34
CA TYR A 225 6.41 1.03 -4.37
C TYR A 225 7.09 2.34 -4.03
N ARG A 226 6.34 3.45 -4.04
CA ARG A 226 6.86 4.76 -3.61
C ARG A 226 6.84 4.89 -2.10
N LYS A 227 7.68 5.77 -1.58
CA LYS A 227 7.67 6.18 -0.18
C LYS A 227 7.57 7.71 -0.08
N MET A 228 6.79 8.19 0.87
CA MET A 228 6.67 9.61 1.23
C MET A 228 7.03 9.76 2.71
N GLY A 229 8.21 10.33 2.98
CA GLY A 229 8.80 10.35 4.31
C GLY A 229 9.01 8.92 4.84
N ASP A 230 8.33 8.58 5.93
CA ASP A 230 8.38 7.24 6.54
C ASP A 230 7.25 6.29 6.08
N PHE A 231 6.34 6.75 5.24
CA PHE A 231 5.13 6.01 4.89
C PHE A 231 5.15 5.55 3.43
N MET A 232 4.75 4.30 3.20
CA MET A 232 4.61 3.76 1.85
C MET A 232 3.38 4.35 1.15
N ILE A 233 3.44 4.52 -0.16
CA ILE A 233 2.27 4.79 -1.00
C ILE A 233 1.81 3.47 -1.61
N LEU A 234 0.57 3.10 -1.37
CA LEU A 234 -0.01 1.83 -1.77
C LEU A 234 -1.15 2.04 -2.78
N GLY A 235 -1.21 1.14 -3.76
CA GLY A 235 -2.28 1.09 -4.74
C GLY A 235 -3.57 0.44 -4.21
N ALA A 236 -4.53 0.27 -5.12
CA ALA A 236 -5.76 -0.49 -4.90
C ALA A 236 -5.51 -1.93 -4.40
N ASN A 237 -4.40 -2.57 -4.80
CA ASN A 237 -3.94 -3.83 -4.23
C ASN A 237 -2.54 -3.63 -3.61
N PRO A 238 -2.38 -3.73 -2.28
CA PRO A 238 -1.07 -3.56 -1.62
C PRO A 238 -0.01 -4.57 -2.06
N LYS A 239 -0.42 -5.73 -2.59
CA LYS A 239 0.50 -6.80 -3.00
C LYS A 239 1.08 -6.58 -4.41
N ILE A 240 0.66 -5.52 -5.11
CA ILE A 240 1.09 -5.17 -6.47
C ILE A 240 1.55 -3.70 -6.46
N GLY A 241 2.68 -3.41 -7.10
CA GLY A 241 3.19 -2.04 -7.23
C GLY A 241 2.39 -1.23 -8.25
N LEU A 242 2.36 0.10 -8.09
CA LEU A 242 1.77 0.98 -9.11
C LEU A 242 2.55 0.96 -10.43
N LEU A 243 3.85 0.65 -10.35
CA LEU A 243 4.66 0.30 -11.52
C LEU A 243 5.07 -1.16 -11.36
N THR A 244 4.63 -1.98 -12.30
CA THR A 244 4.94 -3.40 -12.35
C THR A 244 5.60 -3.70 -13.69
N VAL A 245 6.77 -4.33 -13.65
CA VAL A 245 7.51 -4.72 -14.86
C VAL A 245 7.90 -6.18 -14.74
N PHE A 246 7.59 -6.98 -15.75
CA PHE A 246 8.12 -8.32 -15.89
C PHE A 246 9.42 -8.22 -16.69
N VAL A 247 10.49 -8.83 -16.16
CA VAL A 247 11.82 -8.82 -16.74
C VAL A 247 12.25 -10.24 -17.08
N THR A 248 12.86 -10.39 -18.24
CA THR A 248 13.43 -11.65 -18.75
C THR A 248 14.85 -11.43 -19.26
N VAL A 249 15.67 -12.49 -19.26
CA VAL A 249 16.92 -12.50 -20.01
C VAL A 249 16.60 -13.09 -21.39
N PRO A 250 16.62 -12.31 -22.47
CA PRO A 250 16.30 -12.83 -23.80
C PRO A 250 17.36 -13.83 -24.27
N ASP A 251 16.93 -14.84 -25.02
CA ASP A 251 17.84 -15.68 -25.79
C ASP A 251 18.36 -14.88 -27.00
N LYS A 252 19.69 -14.79 -27.13
CA LYS A 252 20.33 -14.01 -28.19
C LYS A 252 20.19 -14.65 -29.56
N ASP A 253 19.96 -15.96 -29.61
CA ASP A 253 19.88 -16.72 -30.85
C ASP A 253 18.45 -16.74 -31.43
N ILE A 254 17.47 -16.22 -30.71
CA ILE A 254 16.05 -16.30 -31.08
C ILE A 254 15.43 -14.90 -31.18
N PHE A 255 15.18 -14.44 -32.40
CA PHE A 255 14.55 -13.14 -32.68
C PHE A 255 13.00 -13.24 -32.79
N PRO A 256 12.21 -12.28 -32.28
CA PRO A 256 12.65 -11.09 -31.52
C PRO A 256 13.02 -11.42 -30.07
N ALA A 257 13.99 -10.66 -29.56
CA ALA A 257 14.35 -10.67 -28.15
C ALA A 257 13.22 -10.06 -27.31
N ILE A 258 12.88 -10.71 -26.19
CA ILE A 258 11.84 -10.26 -25.28
C ILE A 258 12.49 -10.03 -23.91
N THR A 259 12.62 -8.76 -23.54
CA THR A 259 13.17 -8.33 -22.24
C THR A 259 12.06 -7.91 -21.28
N TYR A 260 11.01 -7.28 -21.80
CA TYR A 260 9.88 -6.74 -21.03
C TYR A 260 8.57 -7.39 -21.50
N PRO A 261 8.34 -8.68 -21.21
CA PRO A 261 7.15 -9.38 -21.71
C PRO A 261 5.84 -8.79 -21.20
N LYS A 262 5.83 -8.16 -20.02
CA LYS A 262 4.65 -7.48 -19.47
C LYS A 262 5.08 -6.24 -18.71
N ALA A 263 4.26 -5.21 -18.77
CA ALA A 263 4.42 -4.01 -17.95
C ALA A 263 3.05 -3.39 -17.68
N ASP A 264 2.82 -2.93 -16.46
CA ASP A 264 1.66 -2.13 -16.07
C ASP A 264 2.17 -0.94 -15.26
N VAL A 265 2.16 0.23 -15.89
CA VAL A 265 2.91 1.41 -15.45
C VAL A 265 1.94 2.56 -15.31
N TYR A 266 1.41 2.74 -14.10
CA TYR A 266 0.58 3.89 -13.74
C TYR A 266 1.41 4.93 -12.99
N TYR A 267 1.75 6.01 -13.67
CA TYR A 267 2.55 7.10 -13.09
C TYR A 267 1.73 8.38 -12.95
N LYS A 268 1.70 8.90 -11.72
CA LYS A 268 1.09 10.19 -11.38
C LYS A 268 2.07 11.03 -10.58
N GLU A 269 2.27 12.27 -11.01
CA GLU A 269 3.20 13.18 -10.32
C GLU A 269 2.59 13.75 -9.04
N LEU A 270 3.43 13.87 -8.01
CA LEU A 270 3.07 14.40 -6.70
C LEU A 270 3.78 15.74 -6.46
N GLU A 271 3.09 16.66 -5.79
CA GLU A 271 3.71 17.81 -5.15
C GLU A 271 4.27 17.36 -3.80
N ALA A 272 5.57 17.07 -3.76
CA ALA A 272 6.22 16.51 -2.56
C ALA A 272 6.28 17.50 -1.38
N GLU A 273 6.24 18.80 -1.65
CA GLU A 273 6.22 19.83 -0.63
C GLU A 273 4.79 20.18 -0.24
N THR A 274 4.48 20.11 1.06
CA THR A 274 3.18 20.50 1.60
C THR A 274 3.31 21.02 3.02
N THR A 275 2.49 22.02 3.34
CA THR A 275 2.26 22.47 4.72
C THR A 275 0.88 22.04 5.24
N ALA A 276 0.10 21.33 4.41
CA ALA A 276 -1.23 20.88 4.75
C ALA A 276 -1.16 19.63 5.62
N SER A 277 -1.74 19.71 6.83
CA SER A 277 -1.80 18.59 7.77
C SER A 277 -3.22 18.41 8.29
N TYR A 278 -3.64 17.16 8.40
CA TYR A 278 -4.99 16.78 8.76
C TYR A 278 -4.99 15.87 9.99
N PRO A 279 -5.93 16.04 10.93
CA PRO A 279 -6.11 15.11 12.03
C PRO A 279 -6.47 13.72 11.51
N ILE A 280 -5.87 12.69 12.10
CA ILE A 280 -6.24 11.30 11.83
C ILE A 280 -6.98 10.70 13.03
N ILE A 281 -7.91 9.79 12.76
CA ILE A 281 -8.61 9.04 13.81
C ILE A 281 -7.62 8.19 14.61
N ASP A 282 -7.89 7.99 15.90
CA ASP A 282 -7.04 7.12 16.71
C ASP A 282 -7.17 5.64 16.30
N ILE A 283 -6.15 4.84 16.64
CA ILE A 283 -6.10 3.43 16.28
C ILE A 283 -7.21 2.61 16.93
N SER A 284 -7.69 2.97 18.12
CA SER A 284 -8.83 2.31 18.76
C SER A 284 -10.10 2.47 17.94
N THR A 285 -10.36 3.68 17.47
CA THR A 285 -11.49 4.05 16.63
C THR A 285 -11.38 3.36 15.27
N ALA A 286 -10.18 3.35 14.67
CA ALA A 286 -9.92 2.64 13.43
C ALA A 286 -10.17 1.12 13.59
N TRP A 287 -9.70 0.53 14.68
CA TRP A 287 -9.92 -0.89 14.98
C TRP A 287 -11.41 -1.21 15.20
N ASP A 288 -12.12 -0.37 15.94
CA ASP A 288 -13.57 -0.52 16.14
C ASP A 288 -14.33 -0.38 14.82
N ALA A 289 -13.92 0.51 13.93
CA ALA A 289 -14.51 0.64 12.60
C ALA A 289 -14.32 -0.65 11.76
N VAL A 290 -13.10 -1.20 11.73
CA VAL A 290 -12.81 -2.45 11.00
C VAL A 290 -13.57 -3.63 11.56
N LYS A 291 -13.59 -3.82 12.89
CA LYS A 291 -14.38 -4.90 13.53
C LYS A 291 -15.87 -4.84 13.20
N ASN A 292 -16.40 -3.63 12.99
CA ASN A 292 -17.79 -3.39 12.62
C ASN A 292 -18.02 -3.41 11.10
N GLY A 293 -17.08 -3.95 10.32
CA GLY A 293 -17.22 -4.13 8.87
C GLY A 293 -17.12 -2.83 8.04
N LYS A 294 -16.60 -1.74 8.61
CA LYS A 294 -16.40 -0.48 7.88
C LYS A 294 -15.09 -0.41 7.10
N GLY A 295 -14.20 -1.38 7.28
CA GLY A 295 -12.98 -1.51 6.48
C GLY A 295 -13.28 -2.10 5.10
N VAL A 296 -12.46 -1.79 4.11
CA VAL A 296 -12.57 -2.34 2.76
C VAL A 296 -11.50 -3.39 2.55
N ILE A 297 -11.88 -4.61 2.16
CA ILE A 297 -10.94 -5.68 1.84
C ILE A 297 -10.36 -5.41 0.45
N THR A 298 -9.07 -5.13 0.37
CA THR A 298 -8.41 -4.71 -0.89
C THR A 298 -7.58 -5.81 -1.54
N SER A 299 -7.18 -6.81 -0.76
CA SER A 299 -6.43 -7.97 -1.24
C SER A 299 -6.89 -9.22 -0.52
N VAL A 300 -6.98 -10.33 -1.25
CA VAL A 300 -7.24 -11.65 -0.70
C VAL A 300 -6.42 -12.67 -1.48
N THR A 301 -5.64 -13.47 -0.77
CA THR A 301 -4.74 -14.48 -1.35
C THR A 301 -4.94 -15.79 -0.61
N PRO A 302 -5.71 -16.73 -1.19
CA PRO A 302 -5.87 -18.06 -0.61
C PRO A 302 -4.53 -18.81 -0.52
N ALA A 303 -4.38 -19.63 0.51
CA ALA A 303 -3.21 -20.48 0.67
C ALA A 303 -3.05 -21.42 -0.54
N GLY A 304 -1.81 -21.58 -1.00
CA GLY A 304 -1.49 -22.43 -2.16
C GLY A 304 -1.83 -21.83 -3.51
N THR A 305 -2.31 -20.58 -3.57
CA THR A 305 -2.46 -19.83 -4.84
C THR A 305 -1.23 -18.98 -5.11
N THR A 306 -0.91 -18.78 -6.38
CA THR A 306 0.21 -17.91 -6.76
C THR A 306 -0.29 -16.49 -7.03
N LEU A 307 0.61 -15.50 -6.96
CA LEU A 307 0.31 -14.11 -7.33
C LEU A 307 -0.01 -13.94 -8.83
N PHE A 308 0.08 -15.00 -9.63
CA PHE A 308 -0.23 -15.01 -11.06
C PHE A 308 -1.60 -15.62 -11.37
N ASP A 309 -2.24 -16.27 -10.40
CA ASP A 309 -3.57 -16.81 -10.55
C ASP A 309 -4.65 -15.75 -10.28
N LYS A 310 -5.84 -15.94 -10.88
CA LYS A 310 -7.05 -15.22 -10.49
C LYS A 310 -7.82 -16.09 -9.49
N PRO A 311 -7.61 -15.94 -8.16
CA PRO A 311 -8.27 -16.79 -7.20
C PRO A 311 -9.79 -16.55 -7.21
N PRO A 312 -10.61 -17.59 -6.97
CA PRO A 312 -12.04 -17.42 -6.72
C PRO A 312 -12.26 -16.66 -5.40
N ALA A 313 -13.44 -16.06 -5.24
CA ALA A 313 -13.82 -15.40 -3.99
C ALA A 313 -13.89 -16.45 -2.85
N PRO A 314 -13.09 -16.31 -1.79
CA PRO A 314 -13.08 -17.30 -0.72
C PRO A 314 -14.24 -17.10 0.26
N VAL A 315 -14.59 -18.19 0.95
CA VAL A 315 -15.47 -18.16 2.12
C VAL A 315 -14.62 -17.87 3.35
N VAL A 316 -14.93 -16.80 4.06
CA VAL A 316 -14.20 -16.29 5.22
C VAL A 316 -15.07 -16.45 6.47
N SER A 317 -14.51 -17.03 7.52
CA SER A 317 -15.20 -17.20 8.82
C SER A 317 -14.53 -16.44 9.97
N GLU A 318 -13.20 -16.25 9.89
CA GLU A 318 -12.43 -15.58 10.93
C GLU A 318 -11.30 -14.77 10.29
N ILE A 319 -11.10 -13.55 10.76
CA ILE A 319 -10.06 -12.62 10.30
C ILE A 319 -9.17 -12.28 11.49
N LEU A 320 -7.91 -12.69 11.41
CA LEU A 320 -6.87 -12.51 12.43
C LEU A 320 -5.94 -11.38 11.98
N VAL A 321 -6.09 -10.20 12.57
CA VAL A 321 -5.28 -9.03 12.21
C VAL A 321 -3.94 -9.10 12.92
N ASP A 322 -2.87 -9.27 12.14
CA ASP A 322 -1.51 -9.52 12.62
C ASP A 322 -0.70 -8.22 12.72
N ASN A 323 -0.93 -7.27 11.79
CA ASN A 323 -0.17 -6.03 11.71
C ASN A 323 -1.08 -4.84 11.33
N ILE A 324 -0.81 -3.67 11.92
CA ILE A 324 -1.53 -2.44 11.64
C ILE A 324 -0.54 -1.29 11.50
N TYR A 325 -0.59 -0.55 10.41
CA TYR A 325 0.30 0.58 10.15
C TYR A 325 -0.38 1.66 9.30
N LEU A 326 0.28 2.81 9.18
CA LEU A 326 -0.16 3.92 8.34
C LEU A 326 0.55 3.87 6.98
N ALA A 327 -0.19 4.18 5.93
CA ALA A 327 0.31 4.34 4.58
C ALA A 327 -0.43 5.50 3.89
N TYR A 328 0.00 5.86 2.69
CA TYR A 328 -0.75 6.71 1.78
C TYR A 328 -1.43 5.85 0.72
N TYR A 329 -2.58 6.30 0.23
CA TYR A 329 -3.34 5.58 -0.79
C TYR A 329 -3.33 6.29 -2.13
N GLU A 330 -2.97 5.55 -3.18
CA GLU A 330 -3.07 5.98 -4.56
C GLU A 330 -4.04 5.10 -5.36
N ASN A 331 -5.06 5.71 -5.94
CA ASN A 331 -5.99 5.02 -6.84
C ASN A 331 -5.62 5.30 -8.31
N LEU A 332 -5.99 4.39 -9.21
CA LEU A 332 -5.90 4.56 -10.66
C LEU A 332 -6.90 5.62 -11.18
N LYS A 333 -7.97 5.89 -10.41
CA LYS A 333 -8.92 6.97 -10.71
C LYS A 333 -8.36 8.34 -10.35
N ASP A 334 -8.94 9.38 -10.96
CA ASP A 334 -8.55 10.76 -10.70
C ASP A 334 -8.94 11.21 -9.30
N GLN A 335 -7.96 11.15 -8.40
CA GLN A 335 -8.00 11.78 -7.08
C GLN A 335 -7.10 13.02 -7.04
N THR A 336 -7.55 14.06 -6.35
CA THR A 336 -6.86 15.35 -6.25
C THR A 336 -5.75 15.35 -5.20
N HIS A 337 -5.92 14.56 -4.14
CA HIS A 337 -5.03 14.53 -2.99
C HIS A 337 -4.59 13.12 -2.62
N LEU A 338 -3.33 12.97 -2.22
CA LEU A 338 -2.78 11.78 -1.61
C LEU A 338 -3.08 11.81 -0.11
N GLN A 339 -3.89 10.85 0.35
CA GLN A 339 -4.41 10.83 1.72
C GLN A 339 -3.94 9.60 2.51
N PRO A 340 -3.77 9.73 3.83
CA PRO A 340 -3.36 8.63 4.67
C PRO A 340 -4.48 7.62 4.91
N ILE A 341 -4.08 6.37 5.05
CA ILE A 341 -4.93 5.21 5.36
C ILE A 341 -4.30 4.37 6.47
N TYR A 342 -5.15 3.72 7.25
CA TYR A 342 -4.76 2.58 8.05
C TYR A 342 -4.79 1.32 7.19
N VAL A 343 -3.73 0.53 7.30
CA VAL A 343 -3.59 -0.77 6.65
C VAL A 343 -3.59 -1.85 7.71
N PHE A 344 -4.49 -2.80 7.59
CA PHE A 344 -4.61 -3.96 8.47
C PHE A 344 -4.25 -5.20 7.66
N GLU A 345 -3.08 -5.78 7.94
CA GLU A 345 -2.69 -7.06 7.36
C GLU A 345 -3.23 -8.18 8.25
N ALA A 346 -3.93 -9.13 7.63
CA ALA A 346 -4.61 -10.17 8.34
C ALA A 346 -4.45 -11.53 7.67
N LYS A 347 -4.53 -12.58 8.47
CA LYS A 347 -4.77 -13.93 8.00
C LYS A 347 -6.24 -14.26 8.19
N TYR A 348 -6.83 -14.95 7.23
CA TYR A 348 -8.20 -15.40 7.36
C TYR A 348 -8.27 -16.93 7.44
N LYS A 349 -9.31 -17.45 8.09
CA LYS A 349 -9.68 -18.86 8.04
C LYS A 349 -10.94 -19.03 7.22
N SER A 350 -11.04 -20.20 6.59
CA SER A 350 -12.18 -20.62 5.80
C SER A 350 -12.75 -21.91 6.38
N LEU A 351 -14.07 -22.10 6.26
CA LEU A 351 -14.72 -23.35 6.65
C LEU A 351 -14.32 -24.46 5.66
N GLY A 352 -13.53 -25.44 6.10
CA GLY A 352 -13.19 -26.62 5.31
C GLY A 352 -12.08 -26.43 4.25
N SER A 353 -11.37 -25.31 4.23
CA SER A 353 -10.20 -25.11 3.37
C SER A 353 -9.02 -24.49 4.12
N GLN A 354 -7.83 -24.51 3.51
CA GLN A 354 -6.72 -23.71 4.00
C GLN A 354 -7.08 -22.24 3.84
N GLY A 355 -6.88 -21.45 4.90
CA GLY A 355 -7.18 -20.01 4.92
C GLY A 355 -6.32 -19.21 3.94
N GLY A 356 -5.94 -18.01 4.32
CA GLY A 356 -5.04 -17.22 3.48
C GLY A 356 -4.67 -15.90 4.10
N GLU A 357 -4.13 -15.01 3.27
CA GLU A 357 -3.83 -13.63 3.66
C GLU A 357 -4.86 -12.69 3.06
N MET A 358 -5.13 -11.60 3.76
CA MET A 358 -5.91 -10.47 3.24
C MET A 358 -5.40 -9.15 3.79
N VAL A 359 -5.74 -8.08 3.10
CA VAL A 359 -5.43 -6.73 3.54
C VAL A 359 -6.70 -5.89 3.54
N ILE A 360 -6.90 -5.11 4.60
CA ILE A 360 -8.05 -4.24 4.79
C ILE A 360 -7.55 -2.81 4.90
N TYR A 361 -8.18 -1.90 4.17
CA TYR A 361 -7.92 -0.46 4.25
C TYR A 361 -9.05 0.27 4.98
N LEU A 362 -8.66 1.35 5.65
CA LEU A 362 -9.57 2.32 6.24
C LEU A 362 -8.99 3.73 6.07
N PRO A 363 -9.78 4.75 5.67
CA PRO A 363 -9.32 6.14 5.68
C PRO A 363 -8.84 6.55 7.07
N ALA A 364 -7.68 7.23 7.14
CA ALA A 364 -7.16 7.68 8.43
C ALA A 364 -7.65 9.08 8.80
N VAL A 365 -7.92 9.95 7.82
CA VAL A 365 -8.37 11.34 8.06
C VAL A 365 -9.72 11.36 8.80
N SER A 366 -9.83 12.22 9.81
CA SER A 366 -11.09 12.42 10.55
C SER A 366 -12.22 12.84 9.61
N GLY A 367 -13.40 12.22 9.75
CA GLY A 367 -14.52 12.39 8.83
C GLY A 367 -15.06 13.81 8.72
N GLU A 368 -14.81 14.67 9.72
CA GLU A 368 -15.17 16.10 9.68
C GLU A 368 -14.41 16.89 8.60
N TYR A 369 -13.25 16.38 8.16
CA TYR A 369 -12.42 16.96 7.10
C TYR A 369 -12.57 16.24 5.75
N VAL A 370 -13.56 15.36 5.62
CA VAL A 370 -13.84 14.64 4.39
C VAL A 370 -15.22 15.05 3.88
N LYS A 371 -15.35 15.30 2.59
CA LYS A 371 -16.65 15.61 1.97
C LYS A 371 -17.58 14.40 2.11
N PRO A 372 -18.90 14.62 2.28
CA PRO A 372 -19.87 13.54 2.25
C PRO A 372 -19.75 12.74 0.96
N ILE A 373 -19.84 11.42 1.06
CA ILE A 373 -19.92 10.55 -0.12
C ILE A 373 -21.22 10.89 -0.85
N PRO A 374 -21.18 11.25 -2.15
CA PRO A 374 -22.39 11.49 -2.92
C PRO A 374 -23.28 10.24 -2.86
N VAL A 375 -24.48 10.37 -2.32
CA VAL A 375 -25.50 9.31 -2.44
C VAL A 375 -25.83 9.23 -3.92
N GLN A 376 -25.44 8.14 -4.61
CA GLN A 376 -25.86 7.93 -5.99
C GLN A 376 -27.40 8.00 -6.03
N ALA A 377 -27.93 8.95 -6.80
CA ALA A 377 -29.36 9.12 -6.96
C ALA A 377 -29.92 7.80 -7.53
N VAL A 378 -30.71 7.09 -6.73
CA VAL A 378 -31.52 5.97 -7.21
C VAL A 378 -32.36 6.51 -8.38
N PRO A 379 -32.29 5.93 -9.59
CA PRO A 379 -33.16 6.35 -10.67
C PRO A 379 -34.61 6.24 -10.17
N ALA A 380 -35.36 7.33 -10.25
CA ALA A 380 -36.77 7.32 -9.89
C ALA A 380 -37.44 6.21 -10.69
N ALA A 381 -38.00 5.23 -9.99
CA ALA A 381 -38.80 4.19 -10.60
C ALA A 381 -39.92 4.88 -11.38
N THR A 382 -39.82 4.84 -12.71
CA THR A 382 -40.91 5.16 -13.61
C THR A 382 -42.09 4.26 -13.24
N ARG A 383 -43.17 4.89 -12.76
CA ARG A 383 -44.47 4.28 -12.55
C ARG A 383 -45.14 3.96 -13.87
#